data_AF-A0A6P7F503-F1
#
_entry.id   AF-A0A6P7F503-F1
#
_cell.length_a   1.000
_cell.length_b   1.000
_cell.length_c   1.000
_cell.angle_alpha   90.00
_cell.angle_beta   90.00
_cell.angle_gamma   90.00
#
_symmetry.space_group_name_H-M   'P 1'
#
loop_
_entity.id
_entity.type
_entity.pdbx_description
1 polymer ?
#
loop_
_entity_poly.entity_id
_entity_poly.type
_entity_poly.pdbx_seq_one_letter_code
_entity_poly.pdbx_strand_id
1 'polypeptide(L)'
;MPKKKTGQRKKAEKQKLRQKEIRTAKEKVPLADHPCNICMECEKCHRKQKSRAFCYFCQNVQRLPVCAQCGKMKCMIKTGDCVIKHPGVYTTGMNMVGAICDFCEAWVCHGRKCLQTHACTCPLQEAICIECERGVWDHGGRIFKCSFCTNFLCEDDQFEHQASCQVLESENYKCQSCNKLGQYSCLRCKTCYCEDHVRRKGFKYEKNKAIPCPKCGFETSQTKDLSMSTRSHKFGRQGQSSAYDDYDDEAGAGDYDDQDYNDYDYDDDDDDDDDDDESTEESSEEDSDDNNVSKDDK
;
A
#
# COMPACT_ATOMS: atom_id res chain seq x y z
N MET A 1 -23.50 -2.91 -45.77
CA MET A 1 -23.40 -1.85 -44.73
C MET A 1 -23.54 -2.46 -43.34
N PRO A 2 -22.61 -2.22 -42.41
CA PRO A 2 -22.79 -2.63 -41.01
C PRO A 2 -24.09 -2.01 -40.47
N LYS A 3 -24.99 -2.83 -39.92
CA LYS A 3 -26.27 -2.36 -39.39
C LYS A 3 -26.03 -1.26 -38.34
N LYS A 4 -26.74 -0.12 -38.45
CA LYS A 4 -26.68 0.97 -37.46
C LYS A 4 -26.90 0.39 -36.07
N LYS A 5 -25.95 0.60 -35.15
CA LYS A 5 -26.06 0.12 -33.76
C LYS A 5 -27.29 0.75 -33.11
N THR A 6 -28.08 -0.07 -32.42
CA THR A 6 -29.23 0.39 -31.62
C THR A 6 -28.78 1.35 -30.51
N GLY A 7 -29.66 2.24 -30.05
CA GLY A 7 -29.36 3.18 -28.96
C GLY A 7 -28.89 2.47 -27.68
N GLN A 8 -29.48 1.31 -27.37
CA GLN A 8 -29.07 0.46 -26.25
C GLN A 8 -27.63 -0.05 -26.42
N ARG A 9 -27.28 -0.54 -27.62
CA ARG A 9 -25.91 -1.02 -27.90
C ARG A 9 -24.88 0.11 -27.81
N LYS A 10 -25.22 1.31 -28.28
CA LYS A 10 -24.36 2.50 -28.11
C LYS A 10 -24.16 2.87 -26.64
N LYS A 11 -25.21 2.81 -25.82
CA LYS A 11 -25.13 3.08 -24.37
C LYS A 11 -24.26 2.05 -23.65
N ALA A 12 -24.44 0.77 -23.95
CA ALA A 12 -23.63 -0.31 -23.39
C ALA A 12 -22.15 -0.20 -23.76
N GLU A 13 -21.84 0.12 -25.03
CA GLU A 13 -20.45 0.34 -25.46
C GLU A 13 -19.81 1.55 -24.76
N LYS A 14 -20.55 2.66 -24.63
CA LYS A 14 -20.08 3.84 -23.88
C LYS A 14 -19.84 3.53 -22.40
N GLN A 15 -20.72 2.75 -21.78
CA GLN A 15 -20.55 2.32 -20.39
C GLN A 15 -19.33 1.41 -20.21
N LYS A 16 -19.12 0.45 -21.13
CA LYS A 16 -17.95 -0.43 -21.12
C LYS A 16 -16.64 0.36 -21.25
N LEU A 17 -16.64 1.38 -22.12
CA LEU A 17 -15.47 2.25 -22.33
C LEU A 17 -15.18 3.07 -21.06
N ARG A 18 -16.21 3.66 -20.44
CA ARG A 18 -16.10 4.36 -19.16
C ARG A 18 -15.60 3.45 -18.03
N GLN A 19 -16.08 2.21 -17.94
CA GLN A 19 -15.59 1.25 -16.94
C GLN A 19 -14.11 0.90 -17.17
N LYS A 20 -13.67 0.81 -18.43
CA LYS A 20 -12.27 0.59 -18.76
C LYS A 20 -11.41 1.78 -18.32
N GLU A 21 -11.85 3.00 -18.59
CA GLU A 21 -11.19 4.23 -18.13
C GLU A 21 -11.05 4.28 -16.61
N ILE A 22 -12.15 3.96 -15.90
CA ILE A 22 -12.16 3.90 -14.43
C ILE A 22 -11.12 2.90 -13.91
N ARG A 23 -11.03 1.69 -14.49
CA ARG A 23 -10.03 0.70 -14.10
C ARG A 23 -8.61 1.19 -14.36
N THR A 24 -8.34 1.79 -15.51
CA THR A 24 -7.01 2.33 -15.83
C THR A 24 -6.64 3.55 -14.96
N ALA A 25 -7.62 4.33 -14.51
CA ALA A 25 -7.37 5.48 -13.62
C ALA A 25 -7.03 5.04 -12.19
N LYS A 26 -7.57 3.90 -11.74
CA LYS A 26 -7.32 3.32 -10.41
C LYS A 26 -5.84 3.01 -10.17
N GLU A 27 -5.10 2.66 -11.22
CA GLU A 27 -3.67 2.32 -11.13
C GLU A 27 -2.75 3.54 -11.02
N LYS A 28 -3.26 4.75 -11.30
CA LYS A 28 -2.45 5.98 -11.30
C LYS A 28 -2.25 6.60 -9.92
N VAL A 29 -3.12 6.26 -8.95
CA VAL A 29 -3.05 6.81 -7.59
C VAL A 29 -2.47 5.74 -6.67
N PRO A 30 -1.30 5.99 -6.04
CA PRO A 30 -0.70 5.08 -5.07
C PRO A 30 -1.70 4.71 -3.97
N LEU A 31 -1.65 3.46 -3.51
CA LEU A 31 -2.60 2.95 -2.51
C LEU A 31 -2.55 3.77 -1.20
N ALA A 32 -1.38 4.32 -0.85
CA ALA A 32 -1.17 5.13 0.35
C ALA A 32 -1.97 6.45 0.34
N ASP A 33 -2.21 7.03 -0.84
CA ASP A 33 -2.86 8.32 -0.98
C ASP A 33 -4.39 8.23 -0.95
N HIS A 34 -4.95 7.01 -0.98
CA HIS A 34 -6.39 6.83 -0.92
C HIS A 34 -6.91 7.05 0.50
N PRO A 35 -8.00 7.82 0.69
CA PRO A 35 -8.58 8.05 2.02
C PRO A 35 -8.98 6.78 2.77
N CYS A 36 -9.28 5.69 2.06
CA CYS A 36 -9.59 4.41 2.67
C CYS A 36 -8.36 3.68 3.27
N ASN A 37 -7.14 4.17 3.03
CA ASN A 37 -5.90 3.55 3.50
C ASN A 37 -5.02 4.47 4.38
N ILE A 38 -5.58 5.59 4.82
CA ILE A 38 -4.92 6.45 5.82
C ILE A 38 -4.77 5.69 7.15
N CYS A 39 -3.76 6.07 7.92
CA CYS A 39 -3.56 5.54 9.26
C CYS A 39 -4.63 6.11 10.20
N MET A 40 -5.07 5.28 11.14
CA MET A 40 -5.95 5.66 12.24
C MET A 40 -5.48 4.99 13.52
N GLU A 41 -5.83 5.57 14.66
CA GLU A 41 -5.67 4.97 15.97
C GLU A 41 -7.05 4.68 16.57
N CYS A 42 -7.22 3.50 17.15
CA CYS A 42 -8.47 3.15 17.81
C CYS A 42 -8.57 3.85 19.18
N GLU A 43 -9.64 4.60 19.40
CA GLU A 43 -9.89 5.31 20.67
C GLU A 43 -10.04 4.40 21.89
N LYS A 44 -10.38 3.12 21.69
CA LYS A 44 -10.63 2.17 22.80
C LYS A 44 -9.38 1.37 23.18
N CYS A 45 -8.60 0.92 22.21
CA CYS A 45 -7.45 0.05 22.46
C CYS A 45 -6.10 0.69 22.09
N HIS A 46 -6.10 1.93 21.58
CA HIS A 46 -4.92 2.73 21.22
C HIS A 46 -3.98 2.06 20.19
N ARG A 47 -4.45 1.01 19.52
CA ARG A 47 -3.69 0.34 18.46
C ARG A 47 -3.85 1.11 17.15
N LYS A 48 -2.72 1.27 16.46
CA LYS A 48 -2.65 1.82 15.11
C LYS A 48 -3.15 0.79 14.10
N GLN A 49 -3.98 1.23 13.17
CA GLN A 49 -4.52 0.41 12.07
C GLN A 49 -4.82 1.30 10.86
N LYS A 50 -5.31 0.72 9.75
CA LYS A 50 -5.81 1.50 8.62
C LYS A 50 -7.26 1.94 8.86
N SER A 51 -7.67 3.01 8.18
CA SER A 51 -9.02 3.60 8.31
C SER A 51 -10.12 2.59 8.01
N ARG A 52 -10.78 2.06 9.05
CA ARG A 52 -11.82 1.04 8.94
C ARG A 52 -13.04 1.43 9.77
N ALA A 53 -14.18 0.86 9.44
CA ALA A 53 -15.44 1.10 10.13
C ALA A 53 -15.37 0.59 11.58
N PHE A 54 -14.78 -0.59 11.73
CA PHE A 54 -14.57 -1.28 12.99
C PHE A 54 -13.08 -1.44 13.25
N CYS A 55 -12.70 -1.41 14.53
CA CYS A 55 -11.35 -1.77 14.90
C CYS A 55 -11.11 -3.26 14.69
N TYR A 56 -10.06 -3.59 13.95
CA TYR A 56 -9.67 -4.98 13.72
C TYR A 56 -9.39 -5.74 15.03
N PHE A 57 -8.78 -5.07 16.02
CA PHE A 57 -8.36 -5.72 17.26
C PHE A 57 -9.47 -5.89 18.30
N CYS A 58 -10.37 -4.91 18.42
CA CYS A 58 -11.37 -4.88 19.50
C CYS A 58 -12.81 -4.70 19.01
N GLN A 59 -13.02 -4.69 17.69
CA GLN A 59 -14.31 -4.53 17.00
C GLN A 59 -15.07 -3.24 17.36
N ASN A 60 -14.43 -2.30 18.07
CA ASN A 60 -15.05 -1.04 18.44
C ASN A 60 -15.28 -0.16 17.21
N VAL A 61 -16.44 0.49 17.18
CA VAL A 61 -16.80 1.46 16.13
C VAL A 61 -15.93 2.71 16.27
N GLN A 62 -15.39 3.19 15.15
CA GLN A 62 -14.62 4.43 15.15
C GLN A 62 -15.54 5.65 15.31
N ARG A 63 -15.38 6.45 16.39
CA ARG A 63 -16.25 7.60 16.65
C ARG A 63 -16.05 8.76 15.68
N LEU A 64 -14.84 8.95 15.18
CA LEU A 64 -14.50 9.95 14.16
C LEU A 64 -14.36 9.30 12.77
N PRO A 65 -15.47 9.08 12.04
CA PRO A 65 -15.42 8.47 10.72
C PRO A 65 -14.81 9.43 9.69
N VAL A 66 -13.92 8.89 8.87
CA VAL A 66 -13.37 9.57 7.70
C VAL A 66 -13.92 8.90 6.45
N CYS A 67 -14.44 9.69 5.51
CA CYS A 67 -14.96 9.12 4.27
C CYS A 67 -13.83 8.53 3.40
N ALA A 68 -13.93 7.24 3.10
CA ALA A 68 -13.03 6.45 2.27
C ALA A 68 -12.87 6.96 0.84
N GLN A 69 -13.80 7.78 0.35
CA GLN A 69 -13.77 8.35 -1.01
C GLN A 69 -13.26 9.78 -1.06
N CYS A 70 -13.66 10.64 -0.12
CA CYS A 70 -13.37 12.07 -0.19
C CYS A 70 -12.50 12.59 0.97
N GLY A 71 -12.13 11.74 1.93
CA GLY A 71 -11.29 12.09 3.07
C GLY A 71 -11.93 13.05 4.08
N LYS A 72 -13.19 13.45 3.88
CA LYS A 72 -13.87 14.40 4.76
C LYS A 72 -14.37 13.70 6.02
N MET A 73 -14.19 14.37 7.16
CA MET A 73 -14.75 13.98 8.47
C MET A 73 -16.08 14.68 8.78
N LYS A 74 -16.47 15.67 7.96
CA LYS A 74 -17.72 16.43 8.10
C LYS A 74 -18.40 16.62 6.74
N CYS A 75 -19.73 16.39 6.62
CA CYS A 75 -20.49 16.83 5.43
C CYS A 75 -20.83 18.32 5.57
N MET A 76 -20.37 19.10 4.59
CA MET A 76 -20.62 20.54 4.49
C MET A 76 -21.86 20.80 3.63
N ILE A 77 -22.78 21.65 4.14
CA ILE A 77 -24.01 22.08 3.46
C ILE A 77 -23.74 22.61 2.04
N LYS A 78 -22.66 23.40 1.87
CA LYS A 78 -22.34 24.08 0.60
C LYS A 78 -22.15 23.12 -0.59
N THR A 79 -21.90 21.84 -0.33
CA THR A 79 -21.66 20.85 -1.40
C THR A 79 -22.96 20.30 -2.02
N GLY A 80 -24.13 20.47 -1.38
CA GLY A 80 -25.47 20.18 -1.92
C GLY A 80 -25.78 18.73 -2.35
N ASP A 81 -24.78 17.85 -2.41
CA ASP A 81 -24.88 16.50 -2.96
C ASP A 81 -25.10 15.41 -1.89
N CYS A 82 -25.41 15.79 -0.64
CA CYS A 82 -25.68 14.84 0.45
C CYS A 82 -27.11 14.25 0.28
N VAL A 83 -27.24 12.91 0.34
CA VAL A 83 -28.51 12.18 0.15
C VAL A 83 -29.48 12.44 1.31
N ILE A 84 -28.92 12.68 2.50
CA ILE A 84 -29.65 13.11 3.69
C ILE A 84 -29.52 14.63 3.79
N LYS A 85 -30.65 15.32 3.91
CA LYS A 85 -30.66 16.77 4.12
C LYS A 85 -30.34 17.07 5.59
N HIS A 86 -29.38 17.95 5.84
CA HIS A 86 -29.07 18.47 7.17
C HIS A 86 -29.15 20.00 7.15
N PRO A 87 -30.15 20.61 7.81
CA PRO A 87 -30.38 22.05 7.81
C PRO A 87 -29.47 22.76 8.82
N GLY A 88 -28.72 23.77 8.37
CA GLY A 88 -28.02 24.73 9.24
C GLY A 88 -26.79 24.24 10.01
N VAL A 89 -26.47 22.93 10.01
CA VAL A 89 -25.35 22.37 10.78
C VAL A 89 -24.46 21.46 9.94
N TYR A 90 -23.16 21.47 10.23
CA TYR A 90 -22.22 20.49 9.71
C TYR A 90 -22.49 19.11 10.32
N THR A 91 -22.70 18.12 9.47
CA THR A 91 -22.94 16.77 9.96
C THR A 91 -21.60 16.08 10.21
N THR A 92 -21.37 15.63 11.44
CA THR A 92 -20.16 14.94 11.92
C THR A 92 -20.50 13.58 12.54
N GLY A 93 -19.48 12.79 12.84
CA GLY A 93 -19.67 11.48 13.48
C GLY A 93 -20.50 10.52 12.62
N MET A 94 -21.26 9.65 13.27
CA MET A 94 -22.11 8.64 12.59
C MET A 94 -23.19 9.26 11.69
N ASN A 95 -23.64 10.48 11.97
CA ASN A 95 -24.65 11.15 11.14
C ASN A 95 -24.13 11.47 9.72
N MET A 96 -22.81 11.54 9.53
CA MET A 96 -22.17 11.80 8.23
C MET A 96 -22.08 10.53 7.36
N VAL A 97 -22.11 9.36 8.00
CA VAL A 97 -21.95 8.06 7.36
C VAL A 97 -23.20 7.71 6.56
N GLY A 98 -23.00 7.25 5.32
CA GLY A 98 -24.07 6.75 4.45
C GLY A 98 -23.99 5.25 4.18
N ALA A 99 -22.78 4.67 4.18
CA ALA A 99 -22.57 3.25 3.94
C ALA A 99 -21.20 2.78 4.46
N ILE A 100 -21.03 1.46 4.55
CA ILE A 100 -19.74 0.78 4.67
C ILE A 100 -19.43 0.16 3.30
N CYS A 101 -18.18 0.26 2.86
CA CYS A 101 -17.75 -0.40 1.63
C CYS A 101 -17.39 -1.87 1.89
N ASP A 102 -17.98 -2.80 1.15
CA ASP A 102 -17.69 -4.24 1.29
C ASP A 102 -16.22 -4.62 0.99
N PHE A 103 -15.53 -3.81 0.17
CA PHE A 103 -14.16 -4.09 -0.24
C PHE A 103 -13.11 -3.59 0.75
N CYS A 104 -13.21 -2.34 1.19
CA CYS A 104 -12.22 -1.73 2.09
C CYS A 104 -12.69 -1.66 3.54
N GLU A 105 -13.93 -2.05 3.84
CA GLU A 105 -14.54 -2.01 5.18
C GLU A 105 -14.43 -0.63 5.84
N ALA A 106 -14.39 0.44 5.04
CA ALA A 106 -14.27 1.80 5.52
C ALA A 106 -15.57 2.59 5.31
N TRP A 107 -15.76 3.63 6.11
CA TRP A 107 -16.94 4.49 6.04
C TRP A 107 -17.00 5.27 4.73
N VAL A 108 -18.18 5.35 4.13
CA VAL A 108 -18.46 6.23 2.99
C VAL A 108 -19.51 7.24 3.43
N CYS A 109 -19.25 8.53 3.22
CA CYS A 109 -20.20 9.57 3.58
C CYS A 109 -21.48 9.46 2.76
N HIS A 110 -22.57 10.03 3.26
CA HIS A 110 -23.86 10.09 2.56
C HIS A 110 -23.88 11.01 1.32
N GLY A 111 -22.71 11.47 0.84
CA GLY A 111 -22.60 12.21 -0.41
C GLY A 111 -22.94 11.30 -1.58
N ARG A 112 -23.89 11.70 -2.42
CA ARG A 112 -24.38 10.91 -3.57
C ARG A 112 -23.22 10.53 -4.49
N LYS A 113 -22.31 11.45 -4.80
CA LYS A 113 -21.07 11.13 -5.54
C LYS A 113 -20.28 10.02 -4.86
N CYS A 114 -20.05 10.11 -3.54
CA CYS A 114 -19.25 9.12 -2.83
C CYS A 114 -19.89 7.74 -2.83
N LEU A 115 -21.19 7.66 -2.53
CA LEU A 115 -21.95 6.41 -2.54
C LEU A 115 -22.00 5.77 -3.93
N GLN A 116 -22.16 6.56 -4.99
CA GLN A 116 -22.24 6.05 -6.35
C GLN A 116 -20.89 5.62 -6.94
N THR A 117 -19.79 6.26 -6.53
CA THR A 117 -18.48 6.01 -7.14
C THR A 117 -17.62 5.04 -6.35
N HIS A 118 -17.67 5.07 -5.01
CA HIS A 118 -16.64 4.45 -4.18
C HIS A 118 -16.49 2.95 -4.45
N ALA A 119 -17.58 2.17 -4.42
CA ALA A 119 -17.52 0.74 -4.68
C ALA A 119 -16.91 0.40 -6.06
N CYS A 120 -17.18 1.24 -7.08
CA CYS A 120 -16.65 1.04 -8.43
C CYS A 120 -15.16 1.41 -8.56
N THR A 121 -14.66 2.30 -7.71
CA THR A 121 -13.29 2.81 -7.76
C THR A 121 -12.43 2.35 -6.58
N CYS A 122 -12.97 1.52 -5.69
CA CYS A 122 -12.33 1.18 -4.43
C CYS A 122 -10.96 0.53 -4.72
N PRO A 123 -9.85 1.11 -4.21
CA PRO A 123 -8.51 0.61 -4.49
C PRO A 123 -8.32 -0.84 -4.03
N LEU A 124 -9.08 -1.27 -3.01
CA LEU A 124 -8.99 -2.58 -2.37
C LEU A 124 -9.97 -3.64 -2.91
N GLN A 125 -10.66 -3.39 -4.03
CA GLN A 125 -11.62 -4.34 -4.61
C GLN A 125 -11.07 -5.75 -4.90
N GLU A 126 -9.79 -5.84 -5.24
CA GLU A 126 -9.10 -7.10 -5.58
C GLU A 126 -7.92 -7.33 -4.61
N ALA A 127 -7.99 -6.74 -3.41
CA ALA A 127 -6.93 -6.80 -2.43
C ALA A 127 -6.97 -8.12 -1.66
N ILE A 128 -6.21 -9.08 -2.18
CA ILE A 128 -5.90 -10.36 -1.53
C ILE A 128 -4.38 -10.48 -1.48
N CYS A 129 -3.83 -10.81 -0.31
CA CYS A 129 -2.40 -11.04 -0.18
C CYS A 129 -1.98 -12.21 -1.08
N ILE A 130 -0.94 -12.04 -1.89
CA ILE A 130 -0.46 -13.12 -2.77
C ILE A 130 0.23 -14.26 -2.00
N GLU A 131 0.75 -13.99 -0.79
CA GLU A 131 1.47 -15.00 0.01
C GLU A 131 0.54 -15.78 0.94
N CYS A 132 -0.24 -15.08 1.78
CA CYS A 132 -1.13 -15.75 2.74
C CYS A 132 -2.58 -15.90 2.27
N GLU A 133 -2.93 -15.48 1.05
CA GLU A 133 -4.28 -15.59 0.43
C GLU A 133 -5.44 -14.93 1.22
N ARG A 134 -5.12 -14.19 2.27
CA ARG A 134 -6.07 -13.48 3.12
C ARG A 134 -6.46 -12.12 2.56
N GLY A 135 -7.68 -11.70 2.86
CA GLY A 135 -8.28 -10.45 2.37
C GLY A 135 -8.12 -9.27 3.32
N VAL A 136 -8.69 -8.12 2.95
CA VAL A 136 -8.63 -6.88 3.75
C VAL A 136 -9.15 -7.07 5.18
N TRP A 137 -10.22 -7.85 5.34
CA TRP A 137 -10.92 -8.08 6.60
C TRP A 137 -10.04 -8.84 7.61
N ASP A 138 -9.17 -9.72 7.13
CA ASP A 138 -8.35 -10.62 7.97
C ASP A 138 -7.11 -9.95 8.57
N HIS A 139 -6.80 -8.70 8.17
CA HIS A 139 -5.57 -8.00 8.59
C HIS A 139 -5.82 -6.57 9.10
N GLY A 140 -7.09 -6.18 9.27
CA GLY A 140 -7.46 -4.79 9.55
C GLY A 140 -7.09 -3.85 8.40
N GLY A 141 -7.00 -4.42 7.20
CA GLY A 141 -6.74 -3.73 5.96
C GLY A 141 -5.37 -3.08 5.82
N ARG A 142 -4.39 -3.60 6.56
CA ARG A 142 -2.96 -3.27 6.40
C ARG A 142 -2.42 -3.99 5.16
N ILE A 143 -2.85 -3.49 4.00
CA ILE A 143 -2.50 -4.01 2.68
C ILE A 143 -1.66 -2.99 1.93
N PHE A 144 -0.62 -3.48 1.26
CA PHE A 144 0.37 -2.74 0.49
C PHE A 144 0.46 -3.31 -0.94
N LYS A 145 1.08 -2.57 -1.85
CA LYS A 145 1.42 -3.06 -3.18
C LYS A 145 2.93 -3.20 -3.29
N CYS A 146 3.39 -4.33 -3.82
CA CYS A 146 4.81 -4.49 -4.13
C CYS A 146 5.25 -3.50 -5.22
N SER A 147 6.38 -2.82 -5.02
CA SER A 147 6.96 -1.89 -6.00
C SER A 147 7.39 -2.56 -7.31
N PHE A 148 7.60 -3.89 -7.29
CA PHE A 148 8.11 -4.64 -8.44
C PHE A 148 7.02 -5.37 -9.23
N CYS A 149 6.15 -6.11 -8.53
CA CYS A 149 5.10 -6.91 -9.18
C CYS A 149 3.70 -6.28 -9.09
N THR A 150 3.51 -5.21 -8.30
CA THR A 150 2.24 -4.53 -8.02
C THR A 150 1.12 -5.39 -7.43
N ASN A 151 1.42 -6.62 -7.03
CA ASN A 151 0.48 -7.47 -6.29
C ASN A 151 0.28 -6.95 -4.87
N PHE A 152 -0.85 -7.33 -4.29
CA PHE A 152 -1.20 -6.96 -2.92
C PHE A 152 -0.50 -7.86 -1.92
N LEU A 153 -0.04 -7.25 -0.83
CA LEU A 153 0.69 -7.89 0.26
C LEU A 153 0.12 -7.39 1.58
N CYS A 154 0.01 -8.26 2.57
CA CYS A 154 -0.26 -7.80 3.93
C CYS A 154 1.00 -7.20 4.57
N GLU A 155 0.85 -6.51 5.70
CA GLU A 155 1.98 -5.94 6.44
C GLU A 155 3.04 -6.97 6.83
N ASP A 156 2.61 -8.19 7.16
CA ASP A 156 3.49 -9.27 7.61
C ASP A 156 4.34 -9.80 6.44
N ASP A 157 3.73 -9.96 5.26
CA ASP A 157 4.38 -10.56 4.08
C ASP A 157 5.13 -9.54 3.21
N GLN A 158 4.92 -8.23 3.43
CA GLN A 158 5.41 -7.21 2.49
C GLN A 158 6.94 -7.20 2.37
N PHE A 159 7.65 -7.42 3.48
CA PHE A 159 9.11 -7.30 3.52
C PHE A 159 9.78 -8.52 2.90
N GLU A 160 9.31 -9.71 3.25
CA GLU A 160 9.84 -10.97 2.71
C GLU A 160 9.58 -11.08 1.20
N HIS A 161 8.38 -10.69 0.76
CA HIS A 161 8.08 -10.64 -0.67
C HIS A 161 8.92 -9.58 -1.39
N GLN A 162 9.05 -8.36 -0.85
CA GLN A 162 9.85 -7.31 -1.52
C GLN A 162 11.32 -7.68 -1.64
N ALA A 163 11.88 -8.36 -0.64
CA ALA A 163 13.26 -8.84 -0.65
C ALA A 163 13.52 -9.88 -1.76
N SER A 164 12.54 -10.75 -2.02
CA SER A 164 12.68 -11.86 -2.99
C SER A 164 12.06 -11.56 -4.37
N CYS A 165 11.19 -10.57 -4.50
CA CYS A 165 10.36 -10.40 -5.69
C CYS A 165 11.14 -10.02 -6.95
N GLN A 166 12.33 -9.40 -6.86
CA GLN A 166 13.14 -9.14 -8.06
C GLN A 166 13.81 -10.41 -8.59
N VAL A 167 13.92 -11.45 -7.76
CA VAL A 167 14.53 -12.73 -8.12
C VAL A 167 13.53 -13.57 -8.92
N LEU A 168 14.02 -14.17 -9.99
CA LEU A 168 13.29 -15.15 -10.78
C LEU A 168 13.73 -16.54 -10.32
N GLU A 169 12.79 -17.37 -9.88
CA GLU A 169 13.08 -18.73 -9.43
C GLU A 169 13.52 -19.66 -10.57
N SER A 170 13.19 -19.31 -11.82
CA SER A 170 13.60 -20.09 -12.98
C SER A 170 15.09 -19.89 -13.29
N GLU A 171 15.95 -20.80 -12.81
CA GLU A 171 17.39 -20.81 -13.08
C GLU A 171 17.72 -20.86 -14.58
N ASN A 172 16.81 -21.37 -15.40
CA ASN A 172 17.05 -21.59 -16.82
C ASN A 172 16.85 -20.34 -17.70
N TYR A 173 16.20 -19.28 -17.20
CA TYR A 173 15.89 -18.04 -17.93
C TYR A 173 15.31 -18.26 -19.34
N LYS A 174 14.64 -19.40 -19.54
CA LYS A 174 14.11 -19.79 -20.85
C LYS A 174 12.80 -19.09 -21.12
N CYS A 175 12.60 -18.72 -22.38
CA CYS A 175 11.34 -18.21 -22.86
C CYS A 175 10.26 -19.28 -22.70
N GLN A 176 9.17 -18.92 -22.01
CA GLN A 176 8.03 -19.81 -21.74
C GLN A 176 7.46 -20.46 -23.01
N SER A 177 7.58 -19.81 -24.17
CA SER A 177 6.95 -20.26 -25.43
C SER A 177 7.87 -21.05 -26.36
N CYS A 178 9.19 -20.86 -26.33
CA CYS A 178 10.10 -21.50 -27.29
C CYS A 178 11.42 -21.99 -26.72
N ASN A 179 11.57 -22.02 -25.39
CA ASN A 179 12.74 -22.53 -24.68
C ASN A 179 14.11 -21.89 -25.04
N LYS A 180 14.15 -20.86 -25.89
CA LYS A 180 15.32 -20.00 -26.14
C LYS A 180 15.56 -19.07 -24.94
N LEU A 181 16.73 -18.45 -24.84
CA LEU A 181 17.01 -17.46 -23.78
C LEU A 181 15.99 -16.31 -23.81
N GLY A 182 15.40 -15.99 -22.65
CA GLY A 182 14.44 -14.90 -22.49
C GLY A 182 15.12 -13.57 -22.19
N GLN A 183 14.88 -12.56 -23.03
CA GLN A 183 15.43 -11.21 -22.86
C GLN A 183 14.55 -10.30 -22.01
N TYR A 184 13.27 -10.64 -21.88
CA TYR A 184 12.29 -9.87 -21.10
C TYR A 184 11.68 -10.75 -20.01
N SER A 185 11.54 -10.18 -18.82
CA SER A 185 11.00 -10.87 -17.65
C SER A 185 9.83 -10.12 -17.07
N CYS A 186 8.77 -10.86 -16.73
CA CYS A 186 7.61 -10.31 -16.03
C CYS A 186 7.72 -10.63 -14.53
N LEU A 187 7.92 -9.60 -13.70
CA LEU A 187 8.04 -9.76 -12.25
C LEU A 187 6.74 -10.18 -11.55
N ARG A 188 5.59 -9.97 -12.23
CA ARG A 188 4.27 -10.40 -11.75
C ARG A 188 3.96 -11.87 -12.04
N CYS A 189 4.43 -12.40 -13.17
CA CYS A 189 4.23 -13.81 -13.51
C CYS A 189 5.44 -14.70 -13.19
N LYS A 190 6.59 -14.11 -12.87
CA LYS A 190 7.88 -14.80 -12.75
C LYS A 190 8.25 -15.63 -13.99
N THR A 191 7.93 -15.11 -15.18
CA THR A 191 8.17 -15.78 -16.46
C THR A 191 9.02 -14.93 -17.41
N CYS A 192 9.91 -15.57 -18.16
CA CYS A 192 10.75 -14.94 -19.18
C CYS A 192 10.20 -15.15 -20.60
N TYR A 193 10.47 -14.21 -21.50
CA TYR A 193 10.09 -14.22 -22.91
C TYR A 193 11.23 -13.73 -23.80
N CYS A 194 11.36 -14.29 -25.01
CA CYS A 194 12.23 -13.74 -26.06
C CYS A 194 11.53 -12.57 -26.77
N GLU A 195 12.28 -11.80 -27.58
CA GLU A 195 11.76 -10.66 -28.36
C GLU A 195 10.50 -10.99 -29.17
N ASP A 196 10.47 -12.16 -29.79
CA ASP A 196 9.34 -12.59 -30.62
C ASP A 196 8.09 -12.94 -29.81
N HIS A 197 8.25 -13.52 -28.62
CA HIS A 197 7.14 -14.00 -27.80
C HIS A 197 6.61 -12.97 -26.79
N VAL A 198 7.40 -11.95 -26.46
CA VAL A 198 6.91 -10.82 -25.66
C VAL A 198 6.05 -9.88 -26.52
N ARG A 199 6.33 -9.78 -27.83
CA ARG A 199 5.60 -8.91 -28.76
C ARG A 199 4.43 -9.64 -29.40
N ARG A 200 3.22 -9.11 -29.26
CA ARG A 200 2.03 -9.57 -29.99
C ARG A 200 2.11 -9.08 -31.44
N LYS A 201 1.96 -10.01 -32.40
CA LYS A 201 1.90 -9.69 -33.83
C LYS A 201 0.77 -8.69 -34.11
N GLY A 202 1.07 -7.61 -34.85
CA GLY A 202 0.09 -6.60 -35.25
C GLY A 202 -0.18 -5.47 -34.25
N PHE A 203 0.50 -5.44 -33.10
CA PHE A 203 0.41 -4.34 -32.14
C PHE A 203 1.56 -3.34 -32.34
N LYS A 204 1.24 -2.04 -32.44
CA LYS A 204 2.26 -0.99 -32.49
C LYS A 204 2.73 -0.68 -31.07
N TYR A 205 3.99 -0.96 -30.80
CA TYR A 205 4.65 -0.61 -29.55
C TYR A 205 5.24 0.79 -29.67
N GLU A 206 4.98 1.65 -28.69
CA GLU A 206 5.62 2.96 -28.61
C GLU A 206 7.08 2.78 -28.18
N LYS A 207 7.98 3.53 -28.85
CA LYS A 207 9.40 3.54 -28.52
C LYS A 207 9.55 4.12 -27.10
N ASN A 208 10.39 3.49 -26.27
CA ASN A 208 10.67 3.86 -24.87
C ASN A 208 9.60 3.50 -23.81
N LYS A 209 8.51 2.79 -24.17
CA LYS A 209 7.61 2.20 -23.17
C LYS A 209 7.93 0.73 -22.94
N ALA A 210 7.80 0.27 -21.69
CA ALA A 210 7.97 -1.13 -21.36
C ALA A 210 6.96 -2.01 -22.11
N ILE A 211 7.40 -3.19 -22.55
CA ILE A 211 6.54 -4.09 -23.30
C ILE A 211 5.60 -4.79 -22.30
N PRO A 212 4.27 -4.81 -22.51
CA PRO A 212 3.36 -5.53 -21.63
C PRO A 212 3.51 -7.05 -21.80
N CYS A 213 3.54 -7.76 -20.68
CA CYS A 213 3.59 -9.21 -20.61
C CYS A 213 2.42 -9.84 -21.39
N PRO A 214 2.65 -10.85 -22.23
CA PRO A 214 1.59 -11.46 -23.02
C PRO A 214 0.51 -12.16 -22.16
N LYS A 215 0.89 -12.66 -20.96
CA LYS A 215 0.01 -13.38 -20.02
C LYS A 215 -0.84 -12.44 -19.16
N CYS A 216 -0.23 -11.48 -18.47
CA CYS A 216 -0.93 -10.62 -17.50
C CYS A 216 -1.04 -9.14 -17.91
N GLY A 217 -0.37 -8.71 -18.98
CA GLY A 217 -0.37 -7.32 -19.43
C GLY A 217 0.52 -6.37 -18.60
N PHE A 218 1.15 -6.85 -17.53
CA PHE A 218 2.05 -6.06 -16.69
C PHE A 218 3.36 -5.74 -17.42
N GLU A 219 3.97 -4.60 -17.13
CA GLU A 219 5.22 -4.17 -17.76
C GLU A 219 6.35 -5.18 -17.53
N THR A 220 7.05 -5.56 -18.60
CA THR A 220 8.22 -6.43 -18.51
C THR A 220 9.50 -5.61 -18.38
N SER A 221 10.42 -6.07 -17.54
CA SER A 221 11.78 -5.54 -17.43
C SER A 221 12.73 -6.36 -18.30
N GLN A 222 13.88 -5.79 -18.69
CA GLN A 222 14.90 -6.59 -19.38
C GLN A 222 15.57 -7.52 -18.37
N THR A 223 15.77 -8.78 -18.72
CA THR A 223 16.32 -9.79 -17.81
C THR A 223 17.72 -9.42 -17.30
N LYS A 224 18.52 -8.74 -18.13
CA LYS A 224 19.87 -8.29 -17.79
C LYS A 224 19.91 -7.13 -16.78
N ASP A 225 18.84 -6.33 -16.70
CA ASP A 225 18.76 -5.15 -15.83
C ASP A 225 18.31 -5.54 -14.41
N LEU A 226 17.83 -6.77 -14.23
CA LEU A 226 17.53 -7.33 -12.92
C LEU A 226 18.85 -7.75 -12.27
N SER A 227 19.18 -7.17 -11.12
CA SER A 227 20.38 -7.50 -10.34
C SER A 227 20.29 -8.93 -9.80
N MET A 228 20.61 -9.91 -10.64
CA MET A 228 20.57 -11.31 -10.27
C MET A 228 21.85 -11.64 -9.49
N SER A 229 21.80 -11.46 -8.18
CA SER A 229 22.84 -11.99 -7.29
C SER A 229 22.77 -13.52 -7.32
N THR A 230 23.84 -14.17 -7.76
CA THR A 230 24.05 -15.62 -7.66
C THR A 230 24.36 -16.06 -6.23
N ARG A 231 24.50 -15.12 -5.30
CA ARG A 231 24.68 -15.37 -3.87
C ARG A 231 23.35 -15.15 -3.16
N SER A 232 22.60 -16.22 -2.94
CA SER A 232 21.39 -16.20 -2.12
C SER A 232 21.79 -16.09 -0.64
N HIS A 233 21.71 -14.90 -0.06
CA HIS A 233 21.74 -14.76 1.40
C HIS A 233 20.31 -14.93 1.92
N LYS A 234 20.01 -16.10 2.52
CA LYS A 234 18.78 -16.29 3.29
C LYS A 234 18.89 -15.45 4.55
N PHE A 235 18.23 -14.30 4.58
CA PHE A 235 18.01 -13.55 5.81
C PHE A 235 16.89 -14.23 6.61
N GLY A 236 17.20 -15.37 7.21
CA GLY A 236 16.40 -15.95 8.29
C GLY A 236 16.89 -15.36 9.61
N ARG A 237 15.98 -15.12 10.57
CA ARG A 237 16.36 -14.96 11.97
C ARG A 237 17.15 -16.21 12.36
N GLN A 238 18.47 -16.09 12.46
CA GLN A 238 19.30 -17.15 13.01
C GLN A 238 18.88 -17.30 14.47
N GLY A 239 18.14 -18.36 14.77
CA GLY A 239 18.04 -18.87 16.12
C GLY A 239 19.44 -19.30 16.54
N GLN A 240 19.89 -18.82 17.71
CA GLN A 240 21.00 -19.43 18.43
C GLN A 240 20.63 -20.90 18.69
N SER A 241 21.13 -21.82 17.89
CA SER A 241 21.24 -23.23 18.28
C SER A 241 22.27 -23.94 17.41
N SER A 242 23.26 -24.53 18.10
CA SER A 242 24.23 -25.50 17.64
C SER A 242 25.31 -25.01 16.68
N ALA A 243 26.34 -24.40 17.27
CA ALA A 243 27.69 -24.53 16.76
C ALA A 243 28.39 -25.63 17.58
N TYR A 244 28.94 -26.61 16.84
CA TYR A 244 29.89 -27.65 17.26
C TYR A 244 29.31 -28.91 17.91
N ASP A 245 29.09 -29.93 17.09
CA ASP A 245 29.26 -31.33 17.50
C ASP A 245 29.71 -32.14 16.27
N ASP A 246 31.01 -32.32 16.16
CA ASP A 246 31.65 -33.44 15.46
C ASP A 246 33.04 -33.59 16.09
N TYR A 247 33.22 -34.60 16.95
CA TYR A 247 34.38 -35.49 17.08
C TYR A 247 34.19 -36.40 18.30
N ASP A 248 34.10 -37.71 18.03
CA ASP A 248 34.34 -38.83 18.95
C ASP A 248 35.60 -38.58 19.81
N ASP A 249 35.56 -38.82 21.14
CA ASP A 249 36.26 -39.96 21.76
C ASP A 249 36.05 -40.04 23.30
N GLU A 250 36.35 -41.22 23.80
CA GLU A 250 36.05 -41.87 25.08
C GLU A 250 36.80 -41.35 26.34
N ALA A 251 36.16 -41.55 27.51
CA ALA A 251 36.72 -41.72 28.87
C ALA A 251 37.20 -40.51 29.73
N GLY A 252 36.72 -40.47 31.00
CA GLY A 252 37.55 -40.10 32.15
C GLY A 252 37.01 -39.10 33.18
N ALA A 253 36.40 -39.62 34.27
CA ALA A 253 36.56 -39.30 35.70
C ALA A 253 36.78 -37.86 36.27
N GLY A 254 36.10 -37.59 37.40
CA GLY A 254 36.51 -36.65 38.49
C GLY A 254 35.68 -35.36 38.54
N ASP A 255 34.73 -35.13 39.45
CA ASP A 255 34.77 -34.91 40.92
C ASP A 255 35.16 -33.47 41.35
N TYR A 256 34.45 -32.99 42.39
CA TYR A 256 34.56 -31.77 43.21
C TYR A 256 33.88 -30.44 42.76
N ASP A 257 32.71 -30.20 43.38
CA ASP A 257 32.39 -29.16 44.38
C ASP A 257 33.39 -28.00 44.54
N ASP A 258 32.90 -26.75 44.55
CA ASP A 258 33.11 -25.79 45.66
C ASP A 258 32.26 -24.52 45.45
N GLN A 259 31.59 -24.09 46.53
CA GLN A 259 30.98 -22.78 46.71
C GLN A 259 31.98 -21.90 47.44
N ASP A 260 32.24 -20.65 47.02
CA ASP A 260 32.61 -19.62 48.00
C ASP A 260 32.25 -18.18 47.60
N TYR A 261 32.09 -17.40 48.66
CA TYR A 261 31.47 -16.10 48.88
C TYR A 261 32.34 -14.87 48.56
N ASN A 262 31.64 -13.74 48.32
CA ASN A 262 31.94 -12.32 48.64
C ASN A 262 33.37 -11.74 48.49
N ASP A 263 33.47 -10.55 47.87
CA ASP A 263 34.03 -9.36 48.55
C ASP A 263 33.66 -8.03 47.87
N TYR A 264 33.62 -6.98 48.69
CA TYR A 264 33.24 -5.56 48.49
C TYR A 264 34.28 -4.80 47.62
N ASP A 265 34.13 -3.57 47.10
CA ASP A 265 33.87 -2.29 47.79
C ASP A 265 33.84 -1.11 46.77
N TYR A 266 33.15 -0.03 47.17
CA TYR A 266 33.11 1.42 46.86
C TYR A 266 34.26 2.09 46.03
N ASP A 267 34.20 3.28 45.41
CA ASP A 267 33.48 4.56 45.62
C ASP A 267 33.75 5.56 44.46
N ASP A 268 33.00 6.69 44.45
CA ASP A 268 33.35 8.07 43.99
C ASP A 268 33.62 8.40 42.51
N ASP A 269 33.30 9.57 41.94
CA ASP A 269 32.47 10.74 42.30
C ASP A 269 32.49 11.71 41.07
N ASP A 270 31.68 12.78 41.16
CA ASP A 270 31.76 14.07 40.44
C ASP A 270 31.27 14.18 38.98
N ASP A 271 30.66 15.28 38.52
CA ASP A 271 29.72 16.31 39.03
C ASP A 271 29.41 17.21 37.80
N ASP A 272 28.53 18.22 37.98
CA ASP A 272 28.34 19.44 37.15
C ASP A 272 27.25 19.47 36.05
N ASP A 273 26.04 19.80 36.50
CA ASP A 273 25.32 21.09 36.36
C ASP A 273 25.02 21.79 35.01
N ASP A 274 23.76 22.27 35.01
CA ASP A 274 23.21 23.56 34.55
C ASP A 274 22.62 23.78 33.15
N ASP A 275 21.32 24.11 33.21
CA ASP A 275 20.58 25.22 32.56
C ASP A 275 20.51 25.29 31.01
N ASP A 276 19.43 25.69 30.35
CA ASP A 276 18.41 26.67 30.72
C ASP A 276 17.20 26.59 29.75
N ASP A 277 16.15 27.29 30.16
CA ASP A 277 14.76 27.27 29.76
C ASP A 277 14.41 28.20 28.56
N GLU A 278 13.28 27.88 27.91
CA GLU A 278 12.35 28.74 27.13
C GLU A 278 12.84 29.87 26.21
N SER A 279 12.37 29.85 24.95
CA SER A 279 11.99 31.09 24.27
C SER A 279 10.79 30.91 23.34
N THR A 280 9.74 31.64 23.73
CA THR A 280 8.42 31.80 23.17
C THR A 280 8.39 32.53 21.82
N GLU A 281 7.34 32.20 21.07
CA GLU A 281 6.75 32.86 19.89
C GLU A 281 6.79 34.40 19.93
N GLU A 282 6.79 35.05 18.74
CA GLU A 282 5.79 36.07 18.36
C GLU A 282 6.04 36.64 16.94
N SER A 283 4.91 36.76 16.22
CA SER A 283 4.53 37.81 15.27
C SER A 283 5.28 38.04 13.94
N SER A 284 4.58 37.74 12.83
CA SER A 284 4.74 38.43 11.54
C SER A 284 3.43 39.12 11.18
N GLU A 285 3.39 40.44 11.39
CA GLU A 285 2.28 41.33 11.05
C GLU A 285 2.17 41.55 9.53
N GLU A 286 0.91 41.75 9.10
CA GLU A 286 0.47 42.11 7.76
C GLU A 286 0.79 43.59 7.48
N ASP A 287 1.23 43.91 6.26
CA ASP A 287 1.06 45.25 5.72
C ASP A 287 0.40 45.19 4.33
N SER A 288 -0.78 45.80 4.27
CA SER A 288 -1.57 46.04 3.07
C SER A 288 -1.17 47.40 2.50
N ASP A 289 -0.85 47.46 1.20
CA ASP A 289 -0.86 48.73 0.47
C ASP A 289 -1.44 48.52 -0.93
N ASP A 290 -2.70 48.92 -1.06
CA ASP A 290 -3.45 49.01 -2.30
C ASP A 290 -3.89 50.48 -2.42
N ASN A 291 -3.34 51.23 -3.39
CA ASN A 291 -4.06 52.22 -4.20
C ASN A 291 -3.16 52.94 -5.23
N ASN A 292 -3.28 52.46 -6.49
CA ASN A 292 -3.86 53.18 -7.64
C ASN A 292 -3.12 54.35 -8.35
N VAL A 293 -3.52 54.52 -9.64
CA VAL A 293 -3.32 55.60 -10.64
C VAL A 293 -2.19 55.27 -11.65
N SER A 294 -2.40 55.03 -12.97
CA SER A 294 -3.33 55.65 -13.94
C SER A 294 -3.41 54.90 -15.30
N LYS A 295 -4.44 55.28 -16.10
CA LYS A 295 -4.58 55.29 -17.59
C LYS A 295 -5.02 53.99 -18.28
N ASP A 296 -5.94 53.93 -19.24
CA ASP A 296 -6.71 54.89 -20.06
C ASP A 296 -7.93 54.13 -20.62
N ASP A 297 -9.10 54.77 -20.79
CA ASP A 297 -9.92 54.75 -22.03
C ASP A 297 -11.39 55.21 -21.82
N LYS A 298 -11.72 56.29 -22.53
CA LYS A 298 -13.04 56.85 -22.93
C LYS A 298 -13.88 57.65 -21.93
#